data_AF-A0A930QH01-F1
#
_entry.id   AF-A0A930QH01-F1
#
_cell.length_a   1.000
_cell.length_b   1.000
_cell.length_c   1.000
_cell.angle_alpha   90.00
_cell.angle_beta   90.00
_cell.angle_gamma   90.00
#
_symmetry.space_group_name_H-M   'P 1'
#
loop_
_entity.id
_entity.type
_entity.pdbx_description
1 polymer ?
#
loop_
_entity_poly.entity_id
_entity_poly.type
_entity_poly.pdbx_seq_one_letter_code
_entity_poly.pdbx_strand_id
1 'polypeptide(L)'
;HLDASEWNKDKQLYGNVGTVGLVVANGQHLAIHPVPSTNSMKRNGESGDFEYELTTDATASQEGSYVSAEVHRNRNAEITFRGNAAAGSELYAGYSAYGNNNAENNHLTVTNVPSSTAPAPGLSAAYGAKIVGEGGSAHGNVLEITGTREKNLPYAENRIANAYGAAITNAHNPGVVGGTADGEGNHVTVSDGIVDNVYGGATQGTGAVVHNTATITGGTVTNVYGGHSTGDGTVASNEVHISRGTVGTGTQTATVYGGYATGSGDVTGNAVTLTGGTVRGKVVAGAAGAGKVEHNYISLGDESNRNLDAAMLAAAELIGAEGGNSPSDNKLKVYAKNAKVKSVDHFTAYDFDLGTNVHDGDRMLTVMNAGAFDTAGNGVALDDISATTANLAPNAQNVWGRVTLIESGNSGTKLKFDAAERELDATNTHEFALHTDSGVAVTDKLLLDYNRYHGGKVVHDANTPIRKVGSQPETELYGGLSRTGHTTDDNELTINHLAADLTSAYGGKNEGAAGNVQANRVTVNGTAAPSPSTTEYAVDKVYGGAITNATNAGVVGGTRTVDGKTVEAGNSVTIADGAVHEVYGGYTAGTGAVQNNNVTIAGGTVGRPAGTPTPTMI
;
A
#
# COMPACT_ATOMS: atom_id res chain seq x y z
N HIS A 1 45.31 -21.54 18.48
CA HIS A 1 43.85 -21.42 18.39
C HIS A 1 43.38 -20.86 19.71
N LEU A 2 42.47 -19.90 19.69
CA LEU A 2 41.82 -19.37 20.89
C LEU A 2 40.47 -20.05 21.02
N ASP A 3 40.18 -20.60 22.20
CA ASP A 3 38.84 -21.08 22.55
C ASP A 3 38.14 -20.01 23.39
N ALA A 4 37.19 -19.30 22.78
CA ALA A 4 36.35 -18.28 23.37
C ALA A 4 34.89 -18.73 23.48
N SER A 5 34.59 -20.02 23.29
CA SER A 5 33.20 -20.53 23.29
C SER A 5 32.45 -20.26 24.60
N GLU A 6 33.15 -20.31 25.73
CA GLU A 6 32.59 -20.01 27.05
C GLU A 6 32.29 -18.51 27.26
N TRP A 7 32.85 -17.63 26.42
CA TRP A 7 32.59 -16.18 26.48
C TRP A 7 31.20 -15.83 25.95
N ASN A 8 30.52 -16.74 25.23
CA ASN A 8 29.15 -16.56 24.76
C ASN A 8 28.17 -16.23 25.92
N LYS A 9 28.50 -16.65 27.15
CA LYS A 9 27.71 -16.41 28.36
C LYS A 9 27.80 -14.97 28.86
N ASP A 10 28.84 -14.23 28.48
CA ASP A 10 29.04 -12.84 28.90
C ASP A 10 28.41 -11.87 27.90
N LYS A 11 27.25 -11.32 28.28
CA LYS A 11 26.54 -10.32 27.47
C LYS A 11 27.21 -8.93 27.44
N GLN A 12 28.25 -8.70 28.25
CA GLN A 12 29.05 -7.47 28.18
C GLN A 12 30.07 -7.51 27.03
N LEU A 13 30.37 -8.70 26.50
CA LEU A 13 31.20 -8.87 25.32
C LEU A 13 30.32 -8.84 24.08
N TYR A 14 30.38 -7.74 23.35
CA TYR A 14 29.63 -7.51 22.11
C TYR A 14 30.49 -6.70 21.14
N GLY A 15 30.21 -6.83 19.85
CA GLY A 15 30.87 -6.00 18.86
C GLY A 15 32.38 -6.19 18.84
N ASN A 16 33.12 -5.09 18.73
CA ASN A 16 34.55 -5.05 19.00
C ASN A 16 34.84 -5.20 20.51
N VAL A 17 35.30 -6.39 20.92
CA VAL A 17 35.69 -6.69 22.31
C VAL A 17 37.07 -6.10 22.64
N GLY A 18 37.94 -5.98 21.64
CA GLY A 18 39.28 -5.44 21.77
C GLY A 18 40.36 -6.52 21.89
N THR A 19 41.54 -6.13 22.38
CA THR A 19 42.72 -6.99 22.42
C THR A 19 42.87 -7.72 23.77
N VAL A 20 43.07 -9.03 23.71
CA VAL A 20 43.35 -9.90 24.85
C VAL A 20 44.78 -10.42 24.75
N GLY A 21 45.60 -10.18 25.78
CA GLY A 21 46.91 -10.80 25.90
C GLY A 21 46.78 -12.27 26.27
N LEU A 22 47.37 -13.17 25.47
CA LEU A 22 47.30 -14.62 25.69
C LEU A 22 48.56 -15.16 26.35
N VAL A 23 49.73 -14.74 25.85
CA VAL A 23 51.04 -15.10 26.40
C VAL A 23 51.90 -13.85 26.42
N VAL A 24 52.54 -13.58 27.55
CA VAL A 24 53.50 -12.47 27.69
C VAL A 24 54.76 -13.02 28.36
N ALA A 25 55.90 -12.85 27.71
CA ALA A 25 57.19 -13.23 28.26
C ALA A 25 57.81 -12.04 29.01
N ASN A 26 58.19 -12.24 30.27
CA ASN A 26 58.76 -11.19 31.11
C ASN A 26 60.29 -11.24 31.08
N GLY A 27 60.88 -10.57 30.08
CA GLY A 27 62.35 -10.49 29.91
C GLY A 27 63.01 -11.69 29.22
N GLN A 28 62.22 -12.61 28.66
CA GLN A 28 62.67 -13.67 27.76
C GLN A 28 61.90 -13.60 26.44
N HIS A 29 62.37 -14.30 25.42
CA HIS A 29 61.68 -14.38 24.14
C HIS A 29 60.99 -15.73 23.94
N LEU A 30 59.90 -15.71 23.17
CA LEU A 30 59.08 -16.84 22.76
C LEU A 30 59.54 -17.33 21.39
N ALA A 31 59.91 -18.61 21.30
CA ALA A 31 60.13 -19.28 20.02
C ALA A 31 58.78 -19.52 19.33
N ILE A 32 58.41 -18.64 18.39
CA ILE A 32 57.15 -18.72 17.63
C ILE A 32 57.44 -19.17 16.21
N HIS A 33 57.03 -20.39 15.88
CA HIS A 33 57.27 -20.96 14.55
C HIS A 33 56.19 -20.51 13.55
N PRO A 34 56.56 -19.92 12.39
CA PRO A 34 55.62 -19.70 11.30
C PRO A 34 55.21 -21.04 10.69
N VAL A 35 53.95 -21.16 10.27
CA VAL A 35 53.43 -22.23 9.42
C VAL A 35 53.70 -21.78 7.96
N PRO A 36 54.04 -22.65 6.97
CA PRO A 36 55.07 -22.43 5.93
C PRO A 36 55.17 -21.05 5.25
N SER A 37 56.40 -20.79 4.78
CA SER A 37 57.13 -19.54 4.46
C SER A 37 56.53 -18.45 3.56
N THR A 38 55.21 -18.33 3.42
CA THR A 38 54.59 -17.19 2.72
C THR A 38 53.71 -16.31 3.60
N ASN A 39 53.53 -16.65 4.87
CA ASN A 39 52.42 -16.10 5.66
C ASN A 39 52.85 -15.20 6.81
N SER A 40 52.06 -14.15 7.02
CA SER A 40 52.15 -13.20 8.11
C SER A 40 52.16 -13.89 9.48
N MET A 41 52.70 -13.23 10.50
CA MET A 41 52.59 -13.64 11.91
C MET A 41 51.17 -13.41 12.48
N LYS A 42 50.18 -13.37 11.59
CA LYS A 42 48.77 -13.15 11.88
C LYS A 42 47.98 -14.42 11.58
N ARG A 43 47.05 -14.80 12.45
CA ARG A 43 46.20 -15.98 12.25
C ARG A 43 44.78 -15.72 12.71
N ASN A 44 43.86 -15.81 11.77
CA ASN A 44 42.46 -15.51 12.02
C ASN A 44 41.71 -16.82 12.31
N GLY A 45 40.63 -16.75 13.07
CA GLY A 45 39.77 -17.90 13.34
C GLY A 45 38.50 -17.51 14.06
N GLU A 46 37.64 -18.50 14.27
CA GLU A 46 36.39 -18.35 15.03
C GLU A 46 36.41 -19.24 16.27
N SER A 47 35.69 -18.81 17.30
CA SER A 47 35.36 -19.65 18.45
C SER A 47 34.07 -19.16 19.10
N GLY A 48 33.04 -20.01 19.11
CA GLY A 48 31.71 -19.63 19.57
C GLY A 48 31.13 -18.48 18.75
N ASP A 49 30.64 -17.46 19.43
CA ASP A 49 30.04 -16.25 18.83
C ASP A 49 31.08 -15.23 18.35
N PHE A 50 32.36 -15.56 18.44
CA PHE A 50 33.46 -14.63 18.23
C PHE A 50 34.34 -15.01 17.05
N GLU A 51 34.87 -13.99 16.40
CA GLU A 51 36.04 -14.07 15.55
C GLU A 51 37.24 -13.43 16.24
N TYR A 52 38.44 -13.84 15.83
CA TYR A 52 39.67 -13.30 16.37
C TYR A 52 40.81 -13.30 15.35
N GLU A 53 41.76 -12.37 15.49
CA GLU A 53 43.08 -12.40 14.85
C GLU A 53 44.16 -12.51 15.92
N LEU A 54 44.92 -13.61 15.86
CA LEU A 54 46.12 -13.78 16.68
C LEU A 54 47.26 -12.99 16.08
N THR A 55 47.93 -12.22 16.91
CA THR A 55 49.09 -11.40 16.54
C THR A 55 50.23 -11.61 17.51
N THR A 56 51.45 -11.37 17.05
CA THR A 56 52.67 -11.37 17.84
C THR A 56 53.64 -10.33 17.28
N ASP A 57 54.53 -9.83 18.13
CA ASP A 57 55.66 -8.98 17.75
C ASP A 57 56.85 -9.75 17.17
N ALA A 58 56.82 -11.09 17.16
CA ALA A 58 57.82 -11.89 16.47
C ALA A 58 57.89 -11.53 14.98
N THR A 59 59.11 -11.50 14.43
CA THR A 59 59.35 -11.36 12.98
C THR A 59 59.89 -12.67 12.42
N ALA A 60 59.99 -12.80 11.10
CA ALA A 60 60.56 -14.00 10.47
C ALA A 60 62.02 -14.31 10.91
N SER A 61 62.69 -13.36 11.55
CA SER A 61 64.08 -13.44 12.01
C SER A 61 64.29 -13.21 13.52
N GLN A 62 63.23 -12.98 14.31
CA GLN A 62 63.33 -12.67 15.75
C GLN A 62 62.26 -13.41 16.58
N GLU A 63 62.65 -13.82 17.80
CA GLU A 63 61.76 -14.40 18.80
C GLU A 63 60.84 -13.31 19.42
N GLY A 64 59.56 -13.62 19.64
CA GLY A 64 58.54 -12.64 20.08
C GLY A 64 58.47 -12.46 21.59
N SER A 65 57.86 -11.38 22.06
CA SER A 65 57.66 -11.10 23.49
C SER A 65 56.22 -11.37 23.94
N TYR A 66 55.25 -11.37 23.01
CA TYR A 66 53.86 -11.67 23.32
C TYR A 66 53.10 -12.37 22.20
N VAL A 67 51.98 -12.96 22.57
CA VAL A 67 50.91 -13.38 21.67
C VAL A 67 49.61 -12.76 22.19
N SER A 68 48.89 -12.04 21.34
CA SER A 68 47.60 -11.42 21.63
C SER A 68 46.53 -11.87 20.63
N ALA A 69 45.27 -11.73 20.99
CA ALA A 69 44.13 -11.85 20.10
C ALA A 69 43.37 -10.53 20.09
N GLU A 70 43.15 -9.94 18.92
CA GLU A 70 42.03 -9.00 18.77
C GLU A 70 40.76 -9.83 18.55
N VAL A 71 39.73 -9.56 19.35
CA VAL A 71 38.50 -10.37 19.40
C VAL A 71 37.29 -9.51 19.11
N HIS A 72 36.37 -10.05 18.31
CA HIS A 72 35.10 -9.41 18.00
C HIS A 72 33.97 -10.41 18.13
N ARG A 73 32.85 -10.01 18.74
CA ARG A 73 31.61 -10.77 18.70
C ARG A 73 30.85 -10.38 17.45
N ASN A 74 30.71 -11.33 16.54
CA ASN A 74 30.00 -11.16 15.27
C ASN A 74 28.63 -11.83 15.28
N ARG A 75 28.31 -12.65 16.30
CA ARG A 75 27.07 -13.41 16.32
C ARG A 75 26.33 -13.34 17.66
N ASN A 76 25.00 -13.44 17.58
CA ASN A 76 24.12 -13.66 18.72
C ASN A 76 24.34 -12.69 19.89
N ALA A 77 24.83 -11.48 19.62
CA ALA A 77 24.95 -10.45 20.64
C ALA A 77 23.55 -9.92 21.00
N GLU A 78 23.29 -9.67 22.28
CA GLU A 78 22.04 -9.08 22.74
C GLU A 78 22.37 -8.00 23.77
N ILE A 79 22.23 -6.73 23.39
CA ILE A 79 22.70 -5.60 24.18
C ILE A 79 21.69 -4.45 24.21
N THR A 80 21.51 -3.87 25.41
CA THR A 80 20.78 -2.62 25.59
C THR A 80 21.74 -1.50 25.95
N PHE A 81 21.87 -0.52 25.07
CA PHE A 81 22.67 0.67 25.29
C PHE A 81 21.86 1.81 25.91
N ARG A 82 22.48 2.44 26.93
CA ARG A 82 21.86 3.45 27.80
C ARG A 82 22.68 4.76 27.85
N GLY A 83 23.36 5.10 26.75
CA GLY A 83 24.12 6.36 26.64
C GLY A 83 25.48 6.39 27.33
N ASN A 84 26.06 5.22 27.66
CA ASN A 84 27.34 5.09 28.38
C ASN A 84 28.57 5.17 27.43
N ALA A 85 28.63 6.18 26.57
CA ALA A 85 29.76 6.39 25.66
C ALA A 85 30.12 7.87 25.56
N ALA A 86 31.22 8.19 24.87
CA ALA A 86 31.51 9.57 24.48
C ALA A 86 30.55 10.01 23.36
N ALA A 87 30.24 11.31 23.30
CA ALA A 87 29.48 11.90 22.20
C ALA A 87 30.15 11.59 20.85
N GLY A 88 29.33 11.29 19.84
CA GLY A 88 29.81 10.96 18.49
C GLY A 88 30.43 9.57 18.34
N SER A 89 30.33 8.71 19.35
CA SER A 89 30.80 7.31 19.24
C SER A 89 29.95 6.52 18.25
N GLU A 90 30.56 5.49 17.65
CA GLU A 90 29.85 4.40 16.98
C GLU A 90 29.52 3.30 17.99
N LEU A 91 28.41 2.60 17.77
CA LEU A 91 27.99 1.45 18.56
C LEU A 91 27.56 0.31 17.66
N TYR A 92 27.99 -0.91 17.95
CA TYR A 92 27.70 -2.09 17.15
C TYR A 92 27.39 -3.28 18.08
N ALA A 93 26.32 -4.03 17.84
CA ALA A 93 26.09 -5.29 18.56
C ALA A 93 26.95 -6.42 17.96
N GLY A 94 26.93 -6.57 16.63
CA GLY A 94 27.84 -7.43 15.89
C GLY A 94 28.95 -6.66 15.20
N TYR A 95 30.17 -7.17 15.21
CA TYR A 95 31.31 -6.60 14.47
C TYR A 95 32.13 -7.69 13.81
N SER A 96 32.41 -7.56 12.51
CA SER A 96 33.29 -8.46 11.75
C SER A 96 34.34 -7.67 10.98
N ALA A 97 35.61 -7.98 11.20
CA ALA A 97 36.77 -7.36 10.55
C ALA A 97 37.55 -8.34 9.67
N TYR A 98 37.37 -9.66 9.85
CA TYR A 98 38.18 -10.66 9.19
C TYR A 98 37.36 -11.38 8.11
N GLY A 99 37.84 -11.28 6.86
CA GLY A 99 37.05 -11.43 5.63
C GLY A 99 36.44 -12.80 5.28
N ASN A 100 36.18 -13.69 6.24
CA ASN A 100 35.49 -14.96 5.99
C ASN A 100 34.26 -15.19 6.90
N ASN A 101 33.91 -14.24 7.78
CA ASN A 101 32.97 -14.50 8.86
C ASN A 101 31.73 -13.60 8.77
N ASN A 102 30.55 -14.21 8.86
CA ASN A 102 29.28 -13.50 8.82
C ASN A 102 29.01 -12.74 10.12
N ALA A 103 28.22 -11.67 10.04
CA ALA A 103 27.66 -11.03 11.22
C ALA A 103 26.15 -11.31 11.28
N GLU A 104 25.72 -12.13 12.22
CA GLU A 104 24.36 -12.69 12.22
C GLU A 104 23.66 -12.65 13.58
N ASN A 105 22.35 -12.41 13.54
CA ASN A 105 21.44 -12.51 14.69
C ASN A 105 21.85 -11.64 15.89
N ASN A 106 22.49 -10.50 15.64
CA ASN A 106 22.85 -9.55 16.69
C ASN A 106 21.69 -8.57 16.92
N HIS A 107 21.41 -8.26 18.18
CA HIS A 107 20.34 -7.36 18.60
C HIS A 107 20.88 -6.23 19.46
N LEU A 108 20.72 -4.99 18.98
CA LEU A 108 21.01 -3.76 19.70
C LEU A 108 19.71 -3.01 20.02
N THR A 109 19.44 -2.74 21.30
CA THR A 109 18.41 -1.78 21.73
C THR A 109 19.06 -0.50 22.24
N VAL A 110 18.68 0.66 21.71
CA VAL A 110 19.11 1.98 22.19
C VAL A 110 17.93 2.65 22.92
N THR A 111 18.16 3.05 24.17
CA THR A 111 17.17 3.72 25.04
C THR A 111 17.56 5.16 25.38
N ASN A 112 18.85 5.45 25.33
CA ASN A 112 19.45 6.77 25.56
C ASN A 112 20.71 6.91 24.71
N VAL A 113 21.10 8.14 24.45
CA VAL A 113 22.37 8.47 23.78
C VAL A 113 23.28 9.27 24.72
N PRO A 114 24.60 9.32 24.45
CA PRO A 114 25.52 10.21 25.16
C PRO A 114 25.03 11.66 25.15
N SER A 115 25.24 12.37 26.25
CA SER A 115 25.06 13.82 26.28
C SER A 115 26.03 14.49 25.31
N SER A 116 25.54 15.38 24.45
CA SER A 116 26.35 16.04 23.44
C SER A 116 25.84 17.45 23.16
N THR A 117 26.77 18.39 22.95
CA THR A 117 26.43 19.74 22.50
C THR A 117 26.36 19.79 20.98
N ALA A 118 25.42 20.56 20.43
CA ALA A 118 25.42 20.86 18.99
C ALA A 118 26.80 21.41 18.56
N PRO A 119 27.38 20.93 17.44
CA PRO A 119 26.74 20.17 16.36
C PRO A 119 26.89 18.62 16.46
N ALA A 120 27.63 18.09 17.43
CA ALA A 120 27.94 16.66 17.48
C ALA A 120 26.70 15.84 17.88
N PRO A 121 26.36 14.76 17.17
CA PRO A 121 25.27 13.88 17.58
C PRO A 121 25.63 13.12 18.87
N GLY A 122 24.64 12.64 19.60
CA GLY A 122 24.86 11.72 20.70
C GLY A 122 25.62 10.48 20.24
N LEU A 123 25.17 9.86 19.13
CA LEU A 123 25.88 8.78 18.42
C LEU A 123 26.09 9.15 16.96
N SER A 124 27.30 8.89 16.44
CA SER A 124 27.57 9.04 14.99
C SER A 124 26.94 7.90 14.18
N ALA A 125 26.92 6.69 14.76
CA ALA A 125 26.22 5.57 14.19
C ALA A 125 25.86 4.50 15.24
N ALA A 126 24.77 3.78 14.99
CA ALA A 126 24.38 2.57 15.70
C ALA A 126 24.14 1.44 14.69
N TYR A 127 24.64 0.25 14.98
CA TYR A 127 24.59 -0.92 14.10
C TYR A 127 24.05 -2.14 14.83
N GLY A 128 23.07 -2.82 14.26
CA GLY A 128 22.82 -4.22 14.62
C GLY A 128 24.07 -5.06 14.30
N ALA A 129 24.65 -4.87 13.10
CA ALA A 129 26.00 -5.35 12.79
C ALA A 129 26.79 -4.43 11.85
N LYS A 130 28.12 -4.43 11.99
CA LYS A 130 29.05 -3.76 11.08
C LYS A 130 30.12 -4.73 10.60
N ILE A 131 30.33 -4.82 9.29
CA ILE A 131 31.42 -5.58 8.68
C ILE A 131 32.39 -4.61 7.99
N VAL A 132 33.66 -4.68 8.38
CA VAL A 132 34.76 -3.90 7.81
C VAL A 132 35.77 -4.76 7.03
N GLY A 133 35.68 -6.08 7.14
CA GLY A 133 36.52 -7.03 6.41
C GLY A 133 36.19 -7.12 4.92
N GLU A 134 37.08 -7.75 4.14
CA GLU A 134 36.93 -7.97 2.70
C GLU A 134 35.93 -9.09 2.32
N GLY A 135 35.30 -9.73 3.31
CA GLY A 135 34.27 -10.75 3.09
C GLY A 135 33.40 -10.97 4.32
N GLY A 136 32.46 -11.91 4.21
CA GLY A 136 31.39 -12.13 5.20
C GLY A 136 30.11 -11.36 4.86
N SER A 137 28.97 -11.96 5.14
CA SER A 137 27.62 -11.39 4.94
C SER A 137 27.00 -10.96 6.26
N ALA A 138 26.02 -10.06 6.23
CA ALA A 138 25.30 -9.61 7.42
C ALA A 138 23.79 -9.85 7.29
N HIS A 139 23.20 -10.70 8.13
CA HIS A 139 21.77 -11.05 8.07
C HIS A 139 21.15 -11.30 9.45
N GLY A 140 19.83 -11.18 9.57
CA GLY A 140 19.10 -11.40 10.82
C GLY A 140 19.44 -10.43 11.96
N ASN A 141 20.17 -9.33 11.70
CA ASN A 141 20.54 -8.37 12.74
C ASN A 141 19.41 -7.36 12.99
N VAL A 142 19.26 -6.94 14.24
CA VAL A 142 18.18 -6.07 14.70
C VAL A 142 18.75 -4.85 15.43
N LEU A 143 18.25 -3.68 15.08
CA LEU A 143 18.45 -2.43 15.81
C LEU A 143 17.10 -1.83 16.22
N GLU A 144 16.86 -1.71 17.52
CA GLU A 144 15.68 -1.06 18.08
C GLU A 144 16.07 0.27 18.74
N ILE A 145 15.43 1.36 18.32
CA ILE A 145 15.62 2.69 18.90
C ILE A 145 14.31 3.09 19.59
N THR A 146 14.37 3.09 20.91
CA THR A 146 13.22 3.34 21.81
C THR A 146 13.29 4.70 22.48
N GLY A 147 14.37 5.45 22.25
CA GLY A 147 14.56 6.79 22.77
C GLY A 147 15.99 7.30 22.55
N THR A 148 16.12 8.62 22.41
CA THR A 148 17.40 9.30 22.18
C THR A 148 17.61 10.47 23.12
N ARG A 149 16.97 10.44 24.29
CA ARG A 149 17.28 11.40 25.34
C ARG A 149 18.70 11.21 25.82
N GLU A 150 19.36 12.31 26.10
CA GLU A 150 20.66 12.34 26.73
C GLU A 150 20.64 11.61 28.06
N LYS A 151 21.72 10.89 28.36
CA LYS A 151 21.84 10.16 29.63
C LYS A 151 21.93 11.09 30.85
N ASN A 152 22.60 12.23 30.74
CA ASN A 152 22.82 13.14 31.86
C ASN A 152 21.92 14.38 31.77
N LEU A 153 21.67 15.03 32.91
CA LEU A 153 20.93 16.29 32.98
C LEU A 153 21.54 17.32 32.01
N PRO A 154 20.71 18.03 31.21
CA PRO A 154 19.27 18.23 31.40
C PRO A 154 18.31 17.18 30.77
N TYR A 155 18.76 15.99 30.34
CA TYR A 155 17.92 14.98 29.64
C TYR A 155 17.24 15.51 28.37
N ALA A 156 17.96 16.35 27.61
CA ALA A 156 17.45 16.86 26.34
C ALA A 156 17.32 15.74 25.30
N GLU A 157 16.46 15.92 24.29
CA GLU A 157 16.53 15.08 23.09
C GLU A 157 17.84 15.36 22.36
N ASN A 158 18.52 14.29 21.95
CA ASN A 158 19.69 14.35 21.09
C ASN A 158 19.50 13.31 19.97
N ARG A 159 20.39 13.29 18.98
CA ARG A 159 20.19 12.50 17.76
C ARG A 159 21.19 11.37 17.58
N ILE A 160 20.75 10.32 16.89
CA ILE A 160 21.61 9.32 16.25
C ILE A 160 21.75 9.73 14.79
N ALA A 161 22.98 9.96 14.31
CA ALA A 161 23.14 10.39 12.92
C ALA A 161 22.84 9.26 11.91
N ASN A 162 23.23 8.02 12.20
CA ASN A 162 22.96 6.89 11.32
C ASN A 162 22.58 5.63 12.12
N ALA A 163 21.48 4.99 11.74
CA ALA A 163 21.00 3.75 12.33
C ALA A 163 20.95 2.67 11.25
N TYR A 164 21.65 1.55 11.47
CA TYR A 164 21.75 0.45 10.52
C TYR A 164 21.29 -0.85 11.15
N GLY A 165 20.45 -1.61 10.44
CA GLY A 165 20.16 -2.99 10.79
C GLY A 165 21.45 -3.79 10.64
N ALA A 166 22.08 -3.65 9.47
CA ALA A 166 23.49 -3.97 9.29
C ALA A 166 24.16 -3.10 8.22
N ALA A 167 25.48 -3.01 8.28
CA ALA A 167 26.27 -2.34 7.26
C ALA A 167 27.57 -3.07 6.91
N ILE A 168 27.85 -3.18 5.61
CA ILE A 168 29.19 -3.51 5.09
C ILE A 168 29.84 -2.21 4.64
N THR A 169 30.99 -1.85 5.24
CA THR A 169 31.69 -0.57 4.93
C THR A 169 32.99 -0.76 4.17
N ASN A 170 33.30 -1.98 3.72
CA ASN A 170 34.43 -2.24 2.86
C ASN A 170 33.98 -2.35 1.41
N ALA A 171 34.52 -1.50 0.54
CA ALA A 171 34.14 -1.41 -0.87
C ALA A 171 34.45 -2.67 -1.69
N HIS A 172 35.32 -3.56 -1.20
CA HIS A 172 35.69 -4.79 -1.89
C HIS A 172 34.94 -6.02 -1.38
N ASN A 173 34.10 -5.87 -0.36
CA ASN A 173 33.41 -7.00 0.24
C ASN A 173 32.23 -7.44 -0.64
N PRO A 174 32.21 -8.71 -1.12
CA PRO A 174 31.15 -9.25 -1.98
C PRO A 174 29.97 -9.83 -1.18
N GLY A 175 30.00 -9.75 0.15
CA GLY A 175 29.01 -10.29 1.05
C GLY A 175 27.66 -9.59 0.94
N VAL A 176 26.60 -10.35 1.19
CA VAL A 176 25.23 -9.86 1.14
C VAL A 176 24.88 -9.15 2.44
N VAL A 177 24.14 -8.03 2.33
CA VAL A 177 23.49 -7.37 3.47
C VAL A 177 22.01 -7.69 3.44
N GLY A 178 21.60 -8.64 4.26
CA GLY A 178 20.24 -9.12 4.42
C GLY A 178 20.09 -10.61 4.12
N GLY A 179 18.85 -11.08 4.01
CA GLY A 179 18.51 -12.51 4.03
C GLY A 179 18.28 -13.12 2.65
N THR A 180 18.22 -14.44 2.57
CA THR A 180 17.87 -15.15 1.31
C THR A 180 16.36 -15.37 1.13
N ALA A 181 15.59 -15.13 2.19
CA ALA A 181 14.14 -15.20 2.19
C ALA A 181 13.52 -14.08 3.05
N ASP A 182 12.21 -13.89 2.90
CA ASP A 182 11.43 -12.96 3.70
C ASP A 182 11.58 -13.26 5.20
N GLY A 183 11.82 -12.21 6.00
CA GLY A 183 12.02 -12.32 7.44
C GLY A 183 13.43 -12.71 7.89
N GLU A 184 14.33 -13.07 6.97
CA GLU A 184 15.74 -13.38 7.29
C GLU A 184 16.66 -12.14 7.20
N GLY A 185 16.13 -10.99 6.77
CA GLY A 185 16.91 -9.76 6.60
C GLY A 185 17.24 -9.04 7.89
N ASN A 186 17.94 -7.91 7.74
CA ASN A 186 18.24 -7.04 8.87
C ASN A 186 17.08 -6.05 9.10
N HIS A 187 16.86 -5.69 10.36
CA HIS A 187 15.73 -4.89 10.78
C HIS A 187 16.19 -3.67 11.58
N VAL A 188 15.64 -2.49 11.28
CA VAL A 188 15.70 -1.32 12.14
C VAL A 188 14.31 -0.87 12.52
N THR A 189 14.05 -0.67 13.81
CA THR A 189 12.80 -0.07 14.30
C THR A 189 13.09 1.21 15.06
N VAL A 190 12.41 2.29 14.70
CA VAL A 190 12.38 3.54 15.48
C VAL A 190 10.98 3.72 16.06
N SER A 191 10.86 3.61 17.38
CA SER A 191 9.59 3.82 18.10
C SER A 191 9.54 5.15 18.84
N ASP A 192 10.70 5.75 19.13
CA ASP A 192 10.82 7.10 19.70
C ASP A 192 12.22 7.69 19.45
N GLY A 193 12.40 8.98 19.76
CA GLY A 193 13.66 9.70 19.64
C GLY A 193 13.88 10.38 18.29
N ILE A 194 15.12 10.81 18.02
CA ILE A 194 15.54 11.56 16.83
C ILE A 194 16.67 10.79 16.12
N VAL A 195 16.43 10.43 14.86
CA VAL A 195 17.41 9.72 14.02
C VAL A 195 17.52 10.43 12.69
N ASP A 196 18.72 10.77 12.23
CA ASP A 196 18.81 11.46 10.93
C ASP A 196 18.61 10.46 9.78
N ASN A 197 19.39 9.37 9.74
CA ASN A 197 19.29 8.39 8.66
C ASN A 197 19.05 6.99 9.22
N VAL A 198 18.02 6.31 8.71
CA VAL A 198 17.70 4.92 9.02
C VAL A 198 17.92 4.05 7.80
N TYR A 199 18.64 2.94 7.97
CA TYR A 199 18.94 1.97 6.92
C TYR A 199 18.57 0.57 7.41
N GLY A 200 17.62 -0.10 6.74
CA GLY A 200 17.37 -1.52 6.98
C GLY A 200 18.66 -2.33 6.75
N GLY A 201 19.30 -2.10 5.60
CA GLY A 201 20.64 -2.58 5.29
C GLY A 201 21.42 -1.62 4.40
N ALA A 202 22.74 -1.58 4.55
CA ALA A 202 23.60 -0.75 3.71
C ALA A 202 24.91 -1.45 3.31
N THR A 203 25.38 -1.24 2.09
CA THR A 203 26.70 -1.71 1.66
C THR A 203 27.47 -0.65 0.86
N GLN A 204 28.77 -0.58 1.09
CA GLN A 204 29.72 0.06 0.17
C GLN A 204 30.35 -0.93 -0.79
N GLY A 205 30.18 -2.24 -0.53
CA GLY A 205 30.77 -3.34 -1.27
C GLY A 205 30.02 -3.68 -2.56
N THR A 206 30.32 -4.86 -3.10
CA THR A 206 29.77 -5.35 -4.37
C THR A 206 28.64 -6.36 -4.18
N GLY A 207 28.41 -6.84 -2.96
CA GLY A 207 27.33 -7.77 -2.64
C GLY A 207 25.94 -7.12 -2.58
N ALA A 208 24.89 -7.92 -2.73
CA ALA A 208 23.51 -7.45 -2.77
C ALA A 208 23.01 -6.92 -1.41
N VAL A 209 22.02 -6.03 -1.44
CA VAL A 209 21.27 -5.55 -0.27
C VAL A 209 19.83 -6.01 -0.41
N VAL A 210 19.42 -7.01 0.36
CA VAL A 210 18.19 -7.75 0.08
C VAL A 210 17.36 -8.12 1.30
N HIS A 211 16.02 -8.04 1.20
CA HIS A 211 15.07 -8.41 2.27
C HIS A 211 15.24 -7.65 3.59
N ASN A 212 15.88 -6.47 3.60
CA ASN A 212 16.01 -5.67 4.83
C ASN A 212 14.76 -4.82 5.07
N THR A 213 14.53 -4.48 6.34
CA THR A 213 13.34 -3.74 6.75
C THR A 213 13.69 -2.53 7.63
N ALA A 214 13.15 -1.37 7.29
CA ALA A 214 13.17 -0.18 8.14
C ALA A 214 11.74 0.18 8.58
N THR A 215 11.50 0.23 9.89
CA THR A 215 10.16 0.43 10.47
C THR A 215 10.12 1.66 11.36
N ILE A 216 9.21 2.59 11.06
CA ILE A 216 8.96 3.80 11.86
C ILE A 216 7.58 3.71 12.51
N THR A 217 7.57 3.59 13.84
CA THR A 217 6.37 3.54 14.68
C THR A 217 6.28 4.72 15.66
N GLY A 218 7.23 5.65 15.59
CA GLY A 218 7.26 6.88 16.37
C GLY A 218 8.55 7.67 16.14
N GLY A 219 8.83 8.64 17.01
CA GLY A 219 9.99 9.51 16.89
C GLY A 219 9.96 10.47 15.71
N THR A 220 11.13 11.08 15.45
CA THR A 220 11.41 11.95 14.30
C THR A 220 12.58 11.39 13.52
N VAL A 221 12.38 11.16 12.22
CA VAL A 221 13.42 10.66 11.31
C VAL A 221 13.60 11.60 10.13
N THR A 222 14.84 11.81 9.66
CA THR A 222 15.08 12.66 8.47
C THR A 222 15.02 11.86 7.18
N ASN A 223 15.76 10.76 7.04
CA ASN A 223 15.78 9.91 5.84
C ASN A 223 15.64 8.44 6.21
N VAL A 224 14.99 7.68 5.33
CA VAL A 224 14.76 6.24 5.52
C VAL A 224 15.13 5.50 4.25
N TYR A 225 15.85 4.39 4.40
CA TYR A 225 16.26 3.52 3.33
C TYR A 225 15.92 2.07 3.73
N GLY A 226 15.09 1.38 2.96
CA GLY A 226 14.90 -0.06 3.14
C GLY A 226 16.23 -0.77 2.87
N GLY A 227 16.82 -0.51 1.71
CA GLY A 227 18.18 -0.91 1.34
C GLY A 227 18.97 0.20 0.66
N HIS A 228 20.28 0.25 0.90
CA HIS A 228 21.17 1.24 0.28
C HIS A 228 22.50 0.62 -0.18
N SER A 229 22.85 0.79 -1.45
CA SER A 229 24.13 0.36 -2.01
C SER A 229 24.87 1.55 -2.60
N THR A 230 26.08 1.82 -2.15
CA THR A 230 26.97 2.78 -2.81
C THR A 230 27.94 2.14 -3.80
N GLY A 231 28.06 0.82 -3.77
CA GLY A 231 28.82 0.04 -4.74
C GLY A 231 27.94 -0.48 -5.88
N ASP A 232 28.27 -1.66 -6.39
CA ASP A 232 27.62 -2.25 -7.56
C ASP A 232 26.59 -3.34 -7.21
N GLY A 233 26.34 -3.56 -5.92
CA GLY A 233 25.37 -4.56 -5.46
C GLY A 233 23.92 -4.21 -5.81
N THR A 234 23.16 -5.20 -6.28
CA THR A 234 21.70 -5.12 -6.46
C THR A 234 21.00 -4.79 -5.14
N VAL A 235 20.00 -3.91 -5.19
CA VAL A 235 19.15 -3.55 -4.05
C VAL A 235 17.76 -4.11 -4.29
N ALA A 236 17.41 -5.21 -3.63
CA ALA A 236 16.21 -5.97 -3.94
C ALA A 236 15.31 -6.28 -2.74
N SER A 237 14.00 -6.27 -2.93
CA SER A 237 13.04 -6.78 -1.93
C SER A 237 13.19 -6.18 -0.53
N ASN A 238 13.69 -4.95 -0.42
CA ASN A 238 13.77 -4.25 0.85
C ASN A 238 12.47 -3.48 1.12
N GLU A 239 12.15 -3.31 2.39
CA GLU A 239 10.89 -2.72 2.81
C GLU A 239 11.07 -1.54 3.77
N VAL A 240 10.23 -0.53 3.59
CA VAL A 240 10.04 0.54 4.55
C VAL A 240 8.59 0.54 5.03
N HIS A 241 8.37 0.55 6.35
CA HIS A 241 7.04 0.62 6.95
C HIS A 241 6.92 1.86 7.84
N ILE A 242 5.99 2.75 7.53
CA ILE A 242 5.73 3.97 8.32
C ILE A 242 4.27 3.96 8.76
N SER A 243 4.05 3.80 10.06
CA SER A 243 2.70 3.76 10.65
C SER A 243 2.40 4.95 11.55
N ARG A 244 3.44 5.58 12.11
CA ARG A 244 3.38 6.66 13.10
C ARG A 244 4.68 7.48 13.04
N GLY A 245 4.80 8.48 13.91
CA GLY A 245 5.98 9.34 13.97
C GLY A 245 6.01 10.39 12.85
N THR A 246 7.16 11.06 12.73
CA THR A 246 7.40 12.13 11.77
C THR A 246 8.62 11.80 10.92
N VAL A 247 8.46 11.69 9.61
CA VAL A 247 9.56 11.55 8.64
C VAL A 247 9.67 12.85 7.84
N GLY A 248 10.74 13.60 8.09
CA GLY A 248 10.94 14.96 7.59
C GLY A 248 10.18 16.00 8.42
N THR A 249 10.64 17.24 8.37
CA THR A 249 10.06 18.38 9.11
C THR A 249 9.73 19.54 8.17
N GLY A 250 9.10 20.59 8.69
CA GLY A 250 8.84 21.81 7.91
C GLY A 250 10.13 22.51 7.43
N THR A 251 11.25 22.33 8.12
CA THR A 251 12.54 22.96 7.81
C THR A 251 13.53 22.03 7.12
N GLN A 252 13.28 20.72 7.15
CA GLN A 252 14.15 19.70 6.55
C GLN A 252 13.27 18.64 5.90
N THR A 253 13.17 18.68 4.57
CA THR A 253 12.43 17.67 3.80
C THR A 253 13.17 16.35 3.84
N ALA A 254 12.43 15.27 4.03
CA ALA A 254 12.94 13.91 4.00
C ALA A 254 13.05 13.37 2.58
N THR A 255 13.89 12.33 2.44
CA THR A 255 13.68 11.33 1.39
C THR A 255 13.55 9.94 2.01
N VAL A 256 12.51 9.23 1.59
CA VAL A 256 12.28 7.82 1.89
C VAL A 256 12.52 7.01 0.62
N TYR A 257 13.37 6.00 0.70
CA TYR A 257 13.64 5.06 -0.39
C TYR A 257 13.27 3.64 0.04
N GLY A 258 12.45 2.93 -0.75
CA GLY A 258 12.32 1.48 -0.62
C GLY A 258 13.67 0.81 -0.85
N GLY A 259 14.33 1.17 -1.96
CA GLY A 259 15.72 0.83 -2.25
C GLY A 259 16.45 1.94 -3.01
N TYR A 260 17.74 2.13 -2.71
CA TYR A 260 18.57 3.10 -3.42
C TYR A 260 19.96 2.56 -3.75
N ALA A 261 20.32 2.57 -5.04
CA ALA A 261 21.68 2.28 -5.51
C ALA A 261 22.31 3.53 -6.12
N THR A 262 23.40 4.04 -5.54
CA THR A 262 24.14 5.15 -6.16
C THR A 262 25.03 4.67 -7.30
N GLY A 263 25.53 3.43 -7.23
CA GLY A 263 26.37 2.81 -8.25
C GLY A 263 25.59 2.20 -9.41
N SER A 264 26.11 1.11 -9.97
CA SER A 264 25.51 0.45 -11.15
C SER A 264 24.49 -0.64 -10.84
N GLY A 265 24.26 -0.95 -9.55
CA GLY A 265 23.34 -2.00 -9.12
C GLY A 265 21.89 -1.74 -9.53
N ASP A 266 21.19 -2.81 -9.93
CA ASP A 266 19.76 -2.80 -10.20
C ASP A 266 18.95 -2.63 -8.90
N VAL A 267 17.80 -1.98 -8.98
CA VAL A 267 16.89 -1.71 -7.86
C VAL A 267 15.53 -2.30 -8.16
N THR A 268 15.19 -3.40 -7.49
CA THR A 268 13.98 -4.16 -7.84
C THR A 268 13.17 -4.73 -6.69
N GLY A 269 11.85 -4.76 -6.82
CA GLY A 269 10.98 -5.41 -5.83
C GLY A 269 10.95 -4.71 -4.47
N ASN A 270 11.49 -3.50 -4.34
CA ASN A 270 11.50 -2.76 -3.07
C ASN A 270 10.15 -2.10 -2.81
N ALA A 271 9.81 -1.94 -1.53
CA ALA A 271 8.52 -1.48 -1.09
C ALA A 271 8.60 -0.34 -0.08
N VAL A 272 7.66 0.61 -0.16
CA VAL A 272 7.35 1.54 0.92
C VAL A 272 5.88 1.45 1.27
N THR A 273 5.55 1.12 2.51
CA THR A 273 4.18 1.02 3.01
C THR A 273 3.89 2.13 4.02
N LEU A 274 2.87 2.93 3.72
CA LEU A 274 2.43 4.05 4.54
C LEU A 274 1.04 3.75 5.12
N THR A 275 0.97 3.46 6.43
CA THR A 275 -0.28 3.21 7.15
C THR A 275 -0.65 4.34 8.11
N GLY A 276 0.20 5.36 8.24
CA GLY A 276 -0.06 6.52 9.07
C GLY A 276 1.15 7.45 9.20
N GLY A 277 1.20 8.21 10.29
CA GLY A 277 2.29 9.15 10.59
C GLY A 277 2.25 10.44 9.77
N THR A 278 3.34 11.21 9.86
CA THR A 278 3.57 12.43 9.07
C THR A 278 4.77 12.20 8.15
N VAL A 279 4.60 12.40 6.84
CA VAL A 279 5.69 12.30 5.87
C VAL A 279 5.77 13.58 5.04
N ARG A 280 6.96 14.18 4.98
CA ARG A 280 7.23 15.45 4.28
C ARG A 280 8.45 15.31 3.39
N GLY A 281 8.26 15.45 2.08
CA GLY A 281 9.32 15.31 1.09
C GLY A 281 9.06 14.13 0.15
N LYS A 282 10.13 13.54 -0.39
CA LYS A 282 10.03 12.47 -1.39
C LYS A 282 9.83 11.12 -0.73
N VAL A 283 8.96 10.31 -1.32
CA VAL A 283 8.83 8.88 -1.03
C VAL A 283 9.00 8.15 -2.35
N VAL A 284 10.07 7.37 -2.46
CA VAL A 284 10.53 6.78 -3.71
C VAL A 284 10.54 5.26 -3.57
N ALA A 285 9.83 4.55 -4.45
CA ALA A 285 9.78 3.09 -4.40
C ALA A 285 11.17 2.47 -4.66
N GLY A 286 11.84 2.95 -5.70
CA GLY A 286 13.22 2.57 -6.03
C GLY A 286 13.96 3.70 -6.75
N ALA A 287 15.26 3.80 -6.52
CA ALA A 287 16.11 4.78 -7.18
C ALA A 287 17.46 4.18 -7.57
N ALA A 288 17.95 4.50 -8.77
CA ALA A 288 19.26 4.02 -9.25
C ALA A 288 20.03 5.13 -9.98
N GLY A 289 21.35 5.16 -9.79
CA GLY A 289 22.24 6.00 -10.58
C GLY A 289 22.33 5.56 -12.04
N ALA A 290 22.61 4.28 -12.28
CA ALA A 290 22.75 3.71 -13.63
C ALA A 290 21.97 2.40 -13.87
N GLY A 291 21.70 1.62 -12.81
CA GLY A 291 20.97 0.36 -12.89
C GLY A 291 19.50 0.51 -13.29
N LYS A 292 18.82 -0.63 -13.47
CA LYS A 292 17.38 -0.66 -13.69
C LYS A 292 16.62 -0.31 -12.41
N VAL A 293 15.40 0.21 -12.57
CA VAL A 293 14.48 0.49 -11.47
C VAL A 293 13.14 -0.16 -11.79
N GLU A 294 12.91 -1.37 -11.31
CA GLU A 294 11.76 -2.16 -11.75
C GLU A 294 11.05 -2.96 -10.66
N HIS A 295 9.75 -3.22 -10.82
CA HIS A 295 8.95 -4.00 -9.86
C HIS A 295 8.86 -3.39 -8.45
N ASN A 296 9.23 -2.12 -8.26
CA ASN A 296 9.16 -1.46 -6.96
C ASN A 296 7.76 -0.88 -6.73
N TYR A 297 7.30 -0.78 -5.48
CA TYR A 297 5.99 -0.23 -5.22
C TYR A 297 5.90 0.64 -3.96
N ILE A 298 4.95 1.56 -3.98
CA ILE A 298 4.49 2.27 -2.79
C ILE A 298 3.08 1.78 -2.46
N SER A 299 2.81 1.50 -1.19
CA SER A 299 1.50 1.13 -0.68
C SER A 299 0.94 2.23 0.22
N LEU A 300 -0.27 2.70 -0.10
CA LEU A 300 -1.08 3.56 0.76
C LEU A 300 -2.10 2.70 1.50
N GLY A 301 -1.82 2.46 2.78
CA GLY A 301 -2.52 1.46 3.58
C GLY A 301 -2.03 0.03 3.31
N ASP A 302 -2.71 -0.91 3.96
CA ASP A 302 -2.52 -2.35 3.79
C ASP A 302 -3.84 -3.09 4.12
N GLU A 303 -3.80 -4.43 4.16
CA GLU A 303 -4.97 -5.24 4.50
C GLU A 303 -5.54 -4.96 5.90
N SER A 304 -4.68 -4.58 6.86
CA SER A 304 -5.04 -4.31 8.25
C SER A 304 -5.43 -2.85 8.50
N ASN A 305 -5.00 -1.92 7.65
CA ASN A 305 -5.26 -0.49 7.75
C ASN A 305 -5.75 0.07 6.41
N ARG A 306 -7.07 0.16 6.31
CA ARG A 306 -7.82 0.56 5.10
C ARG A 306 -8.36 2.00 5.18
N ASN A 307 -7.87 2.84 6.10
CA ASN A 307 -8.29 4.25 6.21
C ASN A 307 -7.15 5.16 6.67
N LEU A 308 -6.78 6.13 5.83
CA LEU A 308 -5.67 7.07 6.06
C LEU A 308 -6.10 8.48 6.50
N ASP A 309 -7.34 8.66 6.97
CA ASP A 309 -7.85 9.98 7.40
C ASP A 309 -6.96 10.68 8.46
N ALA A 310 -6.34 9.90 9.35
CA ALA A 310 -5.44 10.42 10.38
C ALA A 310 -3.97 10.63 9.90
N ALA A 311 -3.63 10.18 8.69
CA ALA A 311 -2.27 10.27 8.15
C ALA A 311 -2.00 11.66 7.57
N MET A 312 -0.83 12.23 7.86
CA MET A 312 -0.43 13.55 7.36
C MET A 312 0.54 13.39 6.18
N LEU A 313 0.00 12.98 5.02
CA LEU A 313 0.78 12.70 3.81
C LEU A 313 0.67 13.78 2.74
N ALA A 314 -0.08 14.86 2.96
CA ALA A 314 -0.33 15.91 1.96
C ALA A 314 0.92 16.67 1.49
N ALA A 315 2.07 16.45 2.13
CA ALA A 315 3.38 16.99 1.77
C ALA A 315 4.34 15.93 1.21
N ALA A 316 3.88 14.68 1.03
CA ALA A 316 4.63 13.57 0.48
C ALA A 316 4.49 13.51 -1.06
N GLU A 317 5.61 13.51 -1.76
CA GLU A 317 5.72 13.32 -3.22
C GLU A 317 6.01 11.85 -3.47
N LEU A 318 5.04 11.11 -4.00
CA LEU A 318 5.20 9.68 -4.28
C LEU A 318 5.82 9.49 -5.65
N ILE A 319 6.92 8.73 -5.72
CA ILE A 319 7.70 8.52 -6.93
C ILE A 319 7.93 7.02 -7.14
N GLY A 320 7.46 6.47 -8.26
CA GLY A 320 7.64 5.05 -8.57
C GLY A 320 9.09 4.69 -8.91
N ALA A 321 9.77 5.56 -9.65
CA ALA A 321 11.18 5.41 -10.00
C ALA A 321 11.90 6.77 -10.05
N GLU A 322 13.10 6.84 -9.49
CA GLU A 322 14.01 7.98 -9.62
C GLU A 322 15.33 7.54 -10.26
N GLY A 323 15.69 8.17 -11.39
CA GLY A 323 16.88 7.80 -12.16
C GLY A 323 16.75 6.47 -12.90
N GLY A 324 17.90 5.83 -13.18
CA GLY A 324 17.99 4.59 -13.95
C GLY A 324 17.75 4.76 -15.46
N ASN A 325 18.14 3.73 -16.22
CA ASN A 325 18.06 3.75 -17.68
C ASN A 325 16.78 3.08 -18.24
N SER A 326 15.99 2.41 -17.40
CA SER A 326 14.83 1.60 -17.83
C SER A 326 13.83 1.36 -16.69
N PRO A 327 13.07 2.36 -16.24
CA PRO A 327 12.04 2.13 -15.23
C PRO A 327 10.87 1.31 -15.81
N SER A 328 10.47 0.22 -15.16
CA SER A 328 9.32 -0.61 -15.59
C SER A 328 8.63 -1.33 -14.43
N ASP A 329 7.35 -1.63 -14.55
CA ASP A 329 6.53 -2.30 -13.52
C ASP A 329 6.60 -1.69 -12.11
N ASN A 330 6.79 -0.37 -11.99
CA ASN A 330 6.74 0.30 -10.70
C ASN A 330 5.30 0.73 -10.39
N LYS A 331 4.77 0.35 -9.22
CA LYS A 331 3.32 0.47 -8.93
C LYS A 331 3.01 1.34 -7.73
N LEU A 332 1.92 2.10 -7.83
CA LEU A 332 1.25 2.65 -6.65
C LEU A 332 0.10 1.73 -6.29
N LYS A 333 0.14 1.14 -5.10
CA LYS A 333 -0.95 0.34 -4.55
C LYS A 333 -1.74 1.17 -3.53
N VAL A 334 -3.05 1.20 -3.66
CA VAL A 334 -3.95 1.98 -2.79
C VAL A 334 -4.94 1.04 -2.15
N TYR A 335 -4.69 0.70 -0.89
CA TYR A 335 -5.55 -0.18 -0.08
C TYR A 335 -6.54 0.62 0.76
N ALA A 336 -6.17 1.83 1.16
CA ALA A 336 -6.92 2.65 2.09
C ALA A 336 -7.70 3.78 1.43
N LYS A 337 -8.87 4.08 2.00
CA LYS A 337 -9.60 5.31 1.69
C LYS A 337 -9.00 6.54 2.37
N ASN A 338 -9.37 7.71 1.86
CA ASN A 338 -8.95 9.03 2.36
C ASN A 338 -7.44 9.28 2.32
N ALA A 339 -6.72 8.60 1.43
CA ALA A 339 -5.30 8.87 1.23
C ALA A 339 -5.13 10.26 0.59
N LYS A 340 -4.30 11.13 1.19
CA LYS A 340 -4.08 12.49 0.71
C LYS A 340 -2.59 12.77 0.55
N VAL A 341 -2.11 12.92 -0.67
CA VAL A 341 -0.68 13.11 -0.98
C VAL A 341 -0.40 14.37 -1.78
N LYS A 342 0.87 14.82 -1.80
CA LYS A 342 1.25 16.02 -2.56
C LYS A 342 1.19 15.75 -4.06
N SER A 343 1.86 14.72 -4.55
CA SER A 343 1.85 14.31 -5.96
C SER A 343 2.13 12.83 -6.08
N VAL A 344 1.87 12.29 -7.26
CA VAL A 344 2.17 10.91 -7.65
C VAL A 344 2.81 10.95 -9.02
N ASP A 345 4.02 10.41 -9.14
CA ASP A 345 4.88 10.58 -10.30
C ASP A 345 5.64 9.29 -10.64
N HIS A 346 5.94 9.06 -11.92
CA HIS A 346 6.82 7.98 -12.40
C HIS A 346 6.42 6.55 -11.98
N PHE A 347 5.12 6.26 -11.93
CA PHE A 347 4.58 4.90 -11.84
C PHE A 347 4.14 4.40 -13.22
N THR A 348 4.21 3.09 -13.43
CA THR A 348 3.69 2.42 -14.62
C THR A 348 2.31 1.81 -14.42
N ALA A 349 1.87 1.63 -13.17
CA ALA A 349 0.53 1.15 -12.86
C ALA A 349 0.03 1.67 -11.50
N TYR A 350 -1.30 1.76 -11.38
CA TYR A 350 -2.03 2.25 -10.21
C TYR A 350 -3.09 1.22 -9.82
N ASP A 351 -2.84 0.50 -8.73
CA ASP A 351 -3.66 -0.63 -8.29
C ASP A 351 -4.51 -0.24 -7.08
N PHE A 352 -5.83 -0.19 -7.25
CA PHE A 352 -6.77 0.07 -6.18
C PHE A 352 -7.32 -1.22 -5.59
N ASP A 353 -6.94 -1.53 -4.36
CA ASP A 353 -7.57 -2.60 -3.59
C ASP A 353 -8.72 -2.03 -2.77
N LEU A 354 -9.96 -2.27 -3.22
CA LEU A 354 -11.15 -1.72 -2.56
C LEU A 354 -11.56 -2.53 -1.32
N GLY A 355 -11.19 -3.81 -1.25
CA GLY A 355 -11.59 -4.72 -0.17
C GLY A 355 -13.10 -4.70 0.10
N THR A 356 -13.47 -4.81 1.38
CA THR A 356 -14.86 -4.74 1.86
C THR A 356 -15.19 -3.43 2.60
N ASN A 357 -14.20 -2.55 2.79
CA ASN A 357 -14.34 -1.31 3.57
C ASN A 357 -14.73 -0.10 2.72
N VAL A 358 -14.65 -0.23 1.40
CA VAL A 358 -15.01 0.81 0.44
C VAL A 358 -16.47 0.66 0.04
N HIS A 359 -17.20 1.77 0.15
CA HIS A 359 -18.62 1.85 -0.12
C HIS A 359 -18.93 2.97 -1.11
N ASP A 360 -20.19 3.04 -1.54
CA ASP A 360 -20.69 4.17 -2.32
C ASP A 360 -20.35 5.52 -1.66
N GLY A 361 -19.82 6.45 -2.46
CA GLY A 361 -19.42 7.79 -2.04
C GLY A 361 -18.05 7.88 -1.36
N ASP A 362 -17.37 6.76 -1.08
CA ASP A 362 -16.01 6.78 -0.56
C ASP A 362 -15.00 7.31 -1.59
N ARG A 363 -13.90 7.87 -1.08
CA ARG A 363 -12.78 8.42 -1.85
C ARG A 363 -11.49 7.69 -1.51
N MET A 364 -10.74 7.26 -2.51
CA MET A 364 -9.49 6.53 -2.30
C MET A 364 -8.29 7.48 -2.21
N LEU A 365 -7.89 8.07 -3.34
CA LEU A 365 -6.70 8.90 -3.46
C LEU A 365 -7.04 10.36 -3.82
N THR A 366 -6.60 11.28 -2.98
CA THR A 366 -6.60 12.72 -3.27
C THR A 366 -5.17 13.19 -3.55
N VAL A 367 -4.92 13.76 -4.73
CA VAL A 367 -3.63 14.35 -5.11
C VAL A 367 -3.69 15.87 -5.07
N MET A 368 -2.82 16.53 -4.29
CA MET A 368 -2.85 18.00 -4.19
C MET A 368 -2.35 18.63 -5.49
N ASN A 369 -1.24 18.12 -6.00
CA ASN A 369 -0.66 18.46 -7.29
C ASN A 369 -0.77 17.23 -8.17
N ALA A 370 -1.19 17.43 -9.43
CA ALA A 370 -1.58 16.34 -10.31
C ALA A 370 -0.43 15.39 -10.66
N GLY A 371 0.84 15.83 -10.64
CA GLY A 371 1.99 14.96 -10.91
C GLY A 371 1.87 14.29 -12.29
N ALA A 372 1.91 12.95 -12.34
CA ALA A 372 1.67 12.16 -13.54
C ALA A 372 0.32 12.45 -14.23
N PHE A 373 -0.68 12.91 -13.47
CA PHE A 373 -2.00 13.26 -13.97
C PHE A 373 -2.08 14.71 -14.50
N ASP A 374 -0.99 15.48 -14.50
CA ASP A 374 -1.02 16.90 -14.89
C ASP A 374 -1.45 17.11 -16.35
N THR A 375 -2.29 18.11 -16.58
CA THR A 375 -2.86 18.44 -17.90
C THR A 375 -1.83 18.94 -18.91
N ALA A 376 -0.70 19.48 -18.44
CA ALA A 376 0.43 19.88 -19.28
C ALA A 376 1.23 18.68 -19.81
N GLY A 377 1.14 17.53 -19.12
CA GLY A 377 1.79 16.28 -19.51
C GLY A 377 0.95 15.39 -20.42
N ASN A 378 1.33 14.12 -20.51
CA ASN A 378 0.58 13.11 -21.27
C ASN A 378 -0.63 12.57 -20.50
N GLY A 379 -0.66 12.70 -19.17
CA GLY A 379 -1.64 12.05 -18.31
C GLY A 379 -1.32 10.57 -18.10
N VAL A 380 -2.31 9.83 -17.58
CA VAL A 380 -2.21 8.39 -17.30
C VAL A 380 -3.22 7.62 -18.15
N ALA A 381 -2.82 6.46 -18.69
CA ALA A 381 -3.75 5.62 -19.44
C ALA A 381 -4.75 4.92 -18.50
N LEU A 382 -6.02 4.81 -18.88
CA LEU A 382 -7.00 4.07 -18.06
C LEU A 382 -6.67 2.57 -17.96
N ASP A 383 -5.88 2.03 -18.91
CA ASP A 383 -5.38 0.65 -18.87
C ASP A 383 -4.31 0.43 -17.78
N ASP A 384 -3.61 1.49 -17.37
CA ASP A 384 -2.62 1.45 -16.28
C ASP A 384 -3.29 1.53 -14.89
N ILE A 385 -4.63 1.66 -14.85
CA ILE A 385 -5.41 1.77 -13.62
C ILE A 385 -6.23 0.49 -13.43
N SER A 386 -6.03 -0.18 -12.30
CA SER A 386 -6.76 -1.38 -11.92
C SER A 386 -7.54 -1.15 -10.62
N ALA A 387 -8.66 -1.86 -10.47
CA ALA A 387 -9.43 -1.86 -9.23
C ALA A 387 -9.93 -3.28 -8.94
N THR A 388 -9.77 -3.75 -7.70
CA THR A 388 -10.37 -5.02 -7.28
C THR A 388 -11.85 -4.82 -7.00
N THR A 389 -12.70 -5.56 -7.72
CA THR A 389 -14.15 -5.34 -7.71
C THR A 389 -14.95 -6.50 -7.10
N ALA A 390 -14.33 -7.65 -6.86
CA ALA A 390 -15.01 -8.90 -6.45
C ALA A 390 -15.82 -8.78 -5.16
N ASN A 391 -15.43 -7.89 -4.25
CA ASN A 391 -16.08 -7.70 -2.94
C ASN A 391 -16.84 -6.37 -2.83
N LEU A 392 -17.00 -5.62 -3.93
CA LEU A 392 -17.71 -4.35 -3.91
C LEU A 392 -19.22 -4.61 -3.88
N ALA A 393 -19.93 -4.03 -2.90
CA ALA A 393 -21.37 -4.13 -2.73
C ALA A 393 -21.97 -5.57 -2.78
N PRO A 394 -21.51 -6.48 -1.91
CA PRO A 394 -21.95 -7.88 -1.96
C PRO A 394 -23.44 -8.06 -1.58
N ASN A 395 -24.01 -7.12 -0.82
CA ASN A 395 -25.42 -7.12 -0.44
C ASN A 395 -26.32 -6.89 -1.66
N ALA A 396 -27.29 -7.79 -1.88
CA ALA A 396 -28.24 -7.73 -2.99
C ALA A 396 -29.18 -6.50 -2.97
N GLN A 397 -29.25 -5.77 -1.86
CA GLN A 397 -29.92 -4.47 -1.75
C GLN A 397 -29.15 -3.34 -2.46
N ASN A 398 -27.83 -3.47 -2.61
CA ASN A 398 -26.97 -2.44 -3.17
C ASN A 398 -26.85 -2.64 -4.69
N VAL A 399 -27.79 -2.06 -5.43
CA VAL A 399 -27.86 -2.24 -6.88
C VAL A 399 -26.86 -1.38 -7.63
N TRP A 400 -26.48 -0.23 -7.11
CA TRP A 400 -25.53 0.64 -7.80
C TRP A 400 -24.82 1.58 -6.84
N GLY A 401 -23.66 2.05 -7.26
CA GLY A 401 -22.94 3.09 -6.56
C GLY A 401 -21.68 3.51 -7.29
N ARG A 402 -20.96 4.42 -6.65
CA ARG A 402 -19.79 5.09 -7.20
C ARG A 402 -18.72 5.24 -6.13
N VAL A 403 -17.48 4.97 -6.51
CA VAL A 403 -16.29 5.25 -5.70
C VAL A 403 -15.45 6.28 -6.44
N THR A 404 -14.96 7.30 -5.74
CA THR A 404 -13.94 8.19 -6.30
C THR A 404 -12.58 7.53 -6.13
N LEU A 405 -11.98 7.00 -7.20
CA LEU A 405 -10.65 6.41 -7.12
C LEU A 405 -9.58 7.49 -6.98
N ILE A 406 -9.66 8.54 -7.81
CA ILE A 406 -8.70 9.63 -7.83
C ILE A 406 -9.45 10.96 -7.88
N GLU A 407 -9.08 11.92 -7.03
CA GLU A 407 -9.55 13.30 -7.14
C GLU A 407 -8.43 14.32 -6.95
N SER A 408 -8.56 15.44 -7.65
CA SER A 408 -7.75 16.63 -7.40
C SER A 408 -8.14 17.23 -6.05
N GLY A 409 -7.16 17.48 -5.19
CA GLY A 409 -7.35 18.24 -3.95
C GLY A 409 -7.41 19.75 -4.15
N ASN A 410 -7.15 20.22 -5.37
CA ASN A 410 -7.23 21.62 -5.78
C ASN A 410 -8.45 21.81 -6.70
N SER A 411 -9.03 23.02 -6.68
CA SER A 411 -10.17 23.35 -7.54
C SER A 411 -9.80 23.45 -9.03
N GLY A 412 -10.69 22.96 -9.89
CA GLY A 412 -10.66 23.08 -11.36
C GLY A 412 -9.82 21.98 -12.03
N THR A 413 -10.13 21.66 -13.29
CA THR A 413 -9.64 20.47 -14.02
C THR A 413 -8.12 20.29 -13.99
N LYS A 414 -7.62 19.45 -13.09
CA LYS A 414 -6.18 19.18 -12.90
C LYS A 414 -5.72 17.82 -13.42
N LEU A 415 -6.63 16.88 -13.61
CA LEU A 415 -6.29 15.50 -13.98
C LEU A 415 -6.47 15.29 -15.48
N LYS A 416 -5.58 14.49 -16.07
CA LYS A 416 -5.63 14.08 -17.47
C LYS A 416 -5.43 12.57 -17.59
N PHE A 417 -6.33 11.95 -18.36
CA PHE A 417 -6.27 10.56 -18.78
C PHE A 417 -6.19 10.46 -20.31
N ASP A 418 -5.96 9.28 -20.86
CA ASP A 418 -5.98 9.04 -22.31
C ASP A 418 -7.39 8.89 -22.89
N ALA A 419 -8.32 8.42 -22.07
CA ALA A 419 -9.73 8.22 -22.38
C ALA A 419 -10.64 8.75 -21.25
N ALA A 420 -11.93 8.93 -21.57
CA ALA A 420 -12.93 9.37 -20.60
C ALA A 420 -13.64 8.22 -19.90
N GLU A 421 -13.60 7.01 -20.47
CA GLU A 421 -14.33 5.84 -19.99
C GLU A 421 -13.62 4.55 -20.39
N ARG A 422 -13.68 3.53 -19.51
CA ARG A 422 -13.19 2.18 -19.75
C ARG A 422 -14.02 1.19 -18.92
N GLU A 423 -14.59 0.18 -19.57
CA GLU A 423 -15.25 -0.93 -18.89
C GLU A 423 -14.22 -1.87 -18.26
N LEU A 424 -14.51 -2.37 -17.06
CA LEU A 424 -13.72 -3.41 -16.39
C LEU A 424 -14.43 -4.75 -16.44
N ASP A 425 -13.70 -5.83 -16.18
CA ASP A 425 -14.27 -7.17 -16.14
C ASP A 425 -15.46 -7.26 -15.17
N ALA A 426 -16.60 -7.68 -15.71
CA ALA A 426 -17.79 -7.94 -14.93
C ALA A 426 -17.61 -9.18 -14.04
N THR A 427 -18.34 -9.20 -12.93
CA THR A 427 -18.57 -10.42 -12.13
C THR A 427 -19.89 -11.06 -12.54
N ASN A 428 -20.27 -12.19 -11.93
CA ASN A 428 -21.59 -12.81 -12.13
C ASN A 428 -22.78 -11.90 -11.77
N THR A 429 -22.55 -10.83 -11.00
CA THR A 429 -23.64 -9.99 -10.48
C THR A 429 -23.50 -8.52 -10.88
N HIS A 430 -22.27 -8.03 -11.04
CA HIS A 430 -21.98 -6.62 -11.25
C HIS A 430 -21.16 -6.38 -12.51
N GLU A 431 -21.46 -5.29 -13.19
CA GLU A 431 -20.62 -4.64 -14.18
C GLU A 431 -19.92 -3.42 -13.56
N PHE A 432 -18.82 -2.99 -14.17
CA PHE A 432 -17.95 -1.95 -13.63
C PHE A 432 -17.41 -1.07 -14.75
N ALA A 433 -17.35 0.24 -14.52
CA ALA A 433 -16.76 1.17 -15.47
C ALA A 433 -15.96 2.25 -14.74
N LEU A 434 -14.74 2.48 -15.23
CA LEU A 434 -13.98 3.69 -14.95
C LEU A 434 -14.53 4.80 -15.83
N HIS A 435 -14.77 5.97 -15.26
CA HIS A 435 -15.10 7.15 -16.06
C HIS A 435 -14.66 8.45 -15.40
N THR A 436 -14.41 9.47 -16.21
CA THR A 436 -14.12 10.81 -15.73
C THR A 436 -15.41 11.53 -15.33
N ASP A 437 -15.33 12.41 -14.33
CA ASP A 437 -16.51 13.16 -13.88
C ASP A 437 -16.97 14.24 -14.88
N SER A 438 -16.08 14.69 -15.76
CA SER A 438 -16.40 15.64 -16.84
C SER A 438 -16.94 14.98 -18.11
N GLY A 439 -16.82 13.65 -18.25
CA GLY A 439 -17.11 12.93 -19.49
C GLY A 439 -16.08 13.16 -20.61
N VAL A 440 -14.96 13.83 -20.31
CA VAL A 440 -13.82 13.99 -21.23
C VAL A 440 -12.50 13.66 -20.51
N ALA A 441 -11.42 13.50 -21.26
CA ALA A 441 -10.12 13.07 -20.75
C ALA A 441 -9.49 14.01 -19.71
N VAL A 442 -9.83 15.31 -19.72
CA VAL A 442 -9.35 16.31 -18.75
C VAL A 442 -10.46 16.60 -17.73
N THR A 443 -10.17 16.42 -16.45
CA THR A 443 -11.20 16.25 -15.43
C THR A 443 -10.72 16.60 -14.02
N ASP A 444 -11.61 16.52 -13.03
CA ASP A 444 -11.27 16.67 -11.62
C ASP A 444 -11.21 15.34 -10.87
N LYS A 445 -11.93 14.31 -11.36
CA LYS A 445 -12.03 12.99 -10.73
C LYS A 445 -12.04 11.85 -11.74
N LEU A 446 -11.43 10.75 -11.33
CA LEU A 446 -11.68 9.42 -11.90
C LEU A 446 -12.58 8.65 -10.94
N LEU A 447 -13.68 8.15 -11.50
CA LEU A 447 -14.75 7.47 -10.78
C LEU A 447 -14.79 6.01 -11.22
N LEU A 448 -15.15 5.13 -10.28
CA LEU A 448 -15.53 3.76 -10.55
C LEU A 448 -17.01 3.60 -10.24
N ASP A 449 -17.81 3.38 -11.27
CA ASP A 449 -19.21 3.00 -11.14
C ASP A 449 -19.33 1.48 -11.10
N TYR A 450 -20.26 0.99 -10.27
CA TYR A 450 -20.63 -0.41 -10.21
C TYR A 450 -22.14 -0.55 -10.27
N ASN A 451 -22.63 -1.50 -11.07
CA ASN A 451 -24.06 -1.75 -11.21
C ASN A 451 -24.32 -3.26 -11.12
N ARG A 452 -25.20 -3.67 -10.22
CA ARG A 452 -25.72 -5.03 -10.13
C ARG A 452 -26.77 -5.21 -11.21
N TYR A 453 -26.44 -5.97 -12.24
CA TYR A 453 -27.38 -6.31 -13.31
C TYR A 453 -28.12 -7.62 -13.05
N HIS A 454 -27.60 -8.49 -12.16
CA HIS A 454 -28.16 -9.82 -11.91
C HIS A 454 -28.33 -10.14 -10.42
N GLY A 455 -29.48 -10.72 -10.06
CA GLY A 455 -29.76 -11.26 -8.73
C GLY A 455 -29.93 -10.20 -7.63
N GLY A 456 -30.36 -8.99 -7.98
CA GLY A 456 -30.70 -7.94 -7.02
C GLY A 456 -31.96 -8.28 -6.22
N LYS A 457 -31.98 -7.89 -4.95
CA LYS A 457 -33.10 -8.10 -4.02
C LYS A 457 -33.28 -6.85 -3.18
N VAL A 458 -34.00 -5.90 -3.76
CA VAL A 458 -34.22 -4.58 -3.18
C VAL A 458 -35.55 -4.55 -2.48
N VAL A 459 -35.54 -4.12 -1.22
CA VAL A 459 -36.74 -3.78 -0.47
C VAL A 459 -36.61 -2.31 -0.10
N HIS A 460 -37.39 -1.48 -0.76
CA HIS A 460 -37.50 -0.07 -0.46
C HIS A 460 -38.56 0.16 0.62
N ASP A 461 -38.11 0.74 1.72
CA ASP A 461 -38.92 1.19 2.84
C ASP A 461 -38.62 2.67 3.13
N ALA A 462 -39.27 3.22 4.16
CA ALA A 462 -39.10 4.62 4.52
C ALA A 462 -37.68 5.02 4.98
N ASN A 463 -36.84 4.05 5.34
CA ASN A 463 -35.47 4.29 5.80
C ASN A 463 -34.44 4.13 4.67
N THR A 464 -34.87 3.66 3.50
CA THR A 464 -34.03 3.51 2.32
C THR A 464 -34.12 4.81 1.51
N PRO A 465 -33.04 5.60 1.38
CA PRO A 465 -33.11 6.86 0.66
C PRO A 465 -33.44 6.67 -0.82
N ILE A 466 -34.40 7.44 -1.35
CA ILE A 466 -34.61 7.58 -2.79
C ILE A 466 -33.44 8.38 -3.36
N ARG A 467 -32.66 7.75 -4.26
CA ARG A 467 -31.55 8.40 -4.93
C ARG A 467 -32.06 9.16 -6.16
N LYS A 468 -31.54 10.38 -6.36
CA LYS A 468 -31.77 11.15 -7.58
C LYS A 468 -30.82 10.68 -8.68
N VAL A 469 -31.28 10.69 -9.91
CA VAL A 469 -30.51 10.21 -11.07
C VAL A 469 -30.38 11.33 -12.10
N GLY A 470 -29.19 11.49 -12.67
CA GLY A 470 -28.92 12.49 -13.70
C GLY A 470 -28.93 13.95 -13.23
N SER A 471 -28.99 14.86 -14.20
CA SER A 471 -28.93 16.32 -13.98
C SER A 471 -30.30 16.97 -13.75
N GLN A 472 -31.38 16.21 -13.90
CA GLN A 472 -32.77 16.59 -13.62
C GLN A 472 -33.25 15.83 -12.38
N PRO A 473 -34.29 16.29 -11.65
CA PRO A 473 -34.69 15.69 -10.38
C PRO A 473 -35.48 14.37 -10.57
N GLU A 474 -35.03 13.48 -11.47
CA GLU A 474 -35.62 12.15 -11.62
C GLU A 474 -35.29 11.32 -10.37
N THR A 475 -36.32 10.65 -9.87
CA THR A 475 -36.24 9.75 -8.72
C THR A 475 -36.54 8.34 -9.20
N GLU A 476 -35.51 7.49 -9.25
CA GLU A 476 -35.65 6.12 -9.72
C GLU A 476 -35.25 5.09 -8.67
N LEU A 477 -35.94 3.94 -8.69
CA LEU A 477 -35.54 2.73 -7.97
C LEU A 477 -35.29 1.59 -8.95
N TYR A 478 -34.31 0.75 -8.63
CA TYR A 478 -33.92 -0.38 -9.47
C TYR A 478 -33.83 -1.65 -8.62
N GLY A 479 -34.40 -2.76 -9.12
CA GLY A 479 -34.05 -4.10 -8.66
C GLY A 479 -32.71 -4.55 -9.25
N GLY A 480 -32.43 -4.14 -10.49
CA GLY A 480 -31.15 -4.37 -11.19
C GLY A 480 -30.92 -3.32 -12.27
N LEU A 481 -29.65 -3.02 -12.55
CA LEU A 481 -29.22 -1.98 -13.47
C LEU A 481 -28.02 -2.44 -14.29
N SER A 482 -28.09 -2.21 -15.59
CA SER A 482 -27.00 -2.38 -16.55
C SER A 482 -26.86 -1.10 -17.37
N ARG A 483 -25.63 -0.61 -17.51
CA ARG A 483 -25.21 0.55 -18.30
C ARG A 483 -24.29 0.14 -19.43
N THR A 484 -23.53 -0.94 -19.27
CA THR A 484 -22.59 -1.41 -20.31
C THR A 484 -23.19 -2.50 -21.20
N GLY A 485 -24.41 -2.97 -20.90
CA GLY A 485 -25.18 -3.84 -21.80
C GLY A 485 -25.16 -5.32 -21.43
N HIS A 486 -24.89 -5.63 -20.16
CA HIS A 486 -25.13 -6.95 -19.60
C HIS A 486 -26.63 -7.27 -19.57
N THR A 487 -26.98 -8.56 -19.69
CA THR A 487 -28.37 -8.99 -19.54
C THR A 487 -28.83 -8.71 -18.11
N THR A 488 -29.87 -7.89 -17.95
CA THR A 488 -30.38 -7.51 -16.64
C THR A 488 -31.49 -8.48 -16.24
N ASP A 489 -31.20 -9.40 -15.32
CA ASP A 489 -32.12 -10.48 -15.01
C ASP A 489 -32.14 -10.97 -13.56
N ASP A 490 -33.21 -11.71 -13.22
CA ASP A 490 -33.44 -12.28 -11.89
C ASP A 490 -33.39 -11.26 -10.74
N ASN A 491 -33.80 -10.02 -11.02
CA ASN A 491 -33.84 -8.96 -10.02
C ASN A 491 -35.25 -8.78 -9.44
N GLU A 492 -35.30 -8.40 -8.16
CA GLU A 492 -36.54 -8.15 -7.44
C GLU A 492 -36.49 -6.79 -6.75
N LEU A 493 -37.50 -5.95 -7.00
CA LEU A 493 -37.75 -4.69 -6.31
C LEU A 493 -39.09 -4.76 -5.59
N THR A 494 -39.08 -4.61 -4.28
CA THR A 494 -40.29 -4.46 -3.46
C THR A 494 -40.36 -3.06 -2.88
N ILE A 495 -41.48 -2.37 -3.06
CA ILE A 495 -41.75 -1.03 -2.50
C ILE A 495 -42.85 -1.19 -1.45
N ASN A 496 -42.52 -0.91 -0.19
CA ASN A 496 -43.47 -0.95 0.91
C ASN A 496 -44.00 0.44 1.29
N HIS A 497 -43.12 1.44 1.23
CA HIS A 497 -43.39 2.83 1.59
C HIS A 497 -42.52 3.76 0.75
N LEU A 498 -42.96 5.01 0.58
CA LEU A 498 -42.16 6.07 -0.04
C LEU A 498 -42.03 7.28 0.89
N ALA A 499 -40.97 8.06 0.67
CA ALA A 499 -40.75 9.35 1.34
C ALA A 499 -40.90 10.56 0.39
N ALA A 500 -41.06 10.29 -0.91
CA ALA A 500 -41.30 11.27 -1.97
C ALA A 500 -41.87 10.53 -3.20
N ASP A 501 -42.44 11.28 -4.14
CA ASP A 501 -42.87 10.72 -5.42
C ASP A 501 -41.68 10.16 -6.21
N LEU A 502 -41.90 9.04 -6.89
CA LEU A 502 -40.95 8.42 -7.80
C LEU A 502 -41.30 8.74 -9.25
N THR A 503 -40.30 9.15 -10.02
CA THR A 503 -40.42 9.20 -11.48
C THR A 503 -40.61 7.80 -12.03
N SER A 504 -39.75 6.85 -11.62
CA SER A 504 -39.81 5.49 -12.15
C SER A 504 -39.37 4.43 -11.13
N ALA A 505 -39.89 3.22 -11.26
CA ALA A 505 -39.40 2.03 -10.57
C ALA A 505 -39.21 0.89 -11.57
N TYR A 506 -38.06 0.22 -11.51
CA TYR A 506 -37.67 -0.82 -12.45
C TYR A 506 -37.34 -2.12 -11.72
N GLY A 507 -37.91 -3.24 -12.17
CA GLY A 507 -37.45 -4.57 -11.74
C GLY A 507 -36.04 -4.80 -12.27
N GLY A 508 -35.83 -4.53 -13.56
CA GLY A 508 -34.52 -4.42 -14.19
C GLY A 508 -34.49 -3.32 -15.25
N LYS A 509 -33.43 -2.51 -15.29
CA LYS A 509 -33.19 -1.49 -16.32
C LYS A 509 -31.90 -1.80 -17.07
N ASN A 510 -31.91 -1.64 -18.40
CA ASN A 510 -30.73 -1.74 -19.24
C ASN A 510 -30.61 -0.50 -20.14
N GLU A 511 -29.53 0.25 -19.92
CA GLU A 511 -29.14 1.48 -20.62
C GLU A 511 -28.03 1.23 -21.66
N GLY A 512 -27.46 0.02 -21.69
CA GLY A 512 -26.42 -0.37 -22.64
C GLY A 512 -26.97 -0.65 -24.04
N ALA A 513 -26.07 -0.68 -25.03
CA ALA A 513 -26.41 -0.93 -26.43
C ALA A 513 -26.77 -2.40 -26.74
N ALA A 514 -26.65 -3.28 -25.75
CA ALA A 514 -26.92 -4.71 -25.87
C ALA A 514 -27.49 -5.29 -24.56
N GLY A 515 -27.78 -6.59 -24.56
CA GLY A 515 -28.27 -7.32 -23.39
C GLY A 515 -29.79 -7.37 -23.30
N ASN A 516 -30.30 -8.49 -22.78
CA ASN A 516 -31.73 -8.69 -22.58
C ASN A 516 -32.18 -8.10 -21.22
N VAL A 517 -33.48 -8.01 -21.00
CA VAL A 517 -34.05 -7.70 -19.68
C VAL A 517 -35.13 -8.72 -19.35
N GLN A 518 -34.83 -9.67 -18.47
CA GLN A 518 -35.63 -10.89 -18.30
C GLN A 518 -35.82 -11.30 -16.85
N ALA A 519 -36.91 -11.99 -16.54
CA ALA A 519 -37.18 -12.58 -15.22
C ALA A 519 -37.13 -11.60 -14.03
N ASN A 520 -37.33 -10.30 -14.27
CA ASN A 520 -37.32 -9.29 -13.22
C ASN A 520 -38.72 -9.10 -12.61
N ARG A 521 -38.77 -8.70 -11.34
CA ARG A 521 -39.99 -8.49 -10.57
C ARG A 521 -40.02 -7.13 -9.90
N VAL A 522 -41.18 -6.47 -10.00
CA VAL A 522 -41.54 -5.36 -9.11
C VAL A 522 -42.79 -5.73 -8.32
N THR A 523 -42.76 -5.48 -7.02
CA THR A 523 -43.92 -5.58 -6.13
C THR A 523 -44.12 -4.25 -5.43
N VAL A 524 -45.27 -3.61 -5.62
CA VAL A 524 -45.67 -2.41 -4.87
C VAL A 524 -46.70 -2.83 -3.83
N ASN A 525 -46.26 -2.93 -2.58
CA ASN A 525 -47.12 -3.22 -1.44
C ASN A 525 -47.78 -1.96 -0.88
N GLY A 526 -47.23 -0.78 -1.18
CA GLY A 526 -47.77 0.50 -0.78
C GLY A 526 -46.81 1.65 -1.10
N THR A 527 -47.38 2.84 -1.28
CA THR A 527 -46.64 4.09 -1.54
C THR A 527 -46.87 5.15 -0.46
N ALA A 528 -47.77 4.88 0.49
CA ALA A 528 -47.96 5.70 1.66
C ALA A 528 -46.65 5.86 2.45
N ALA A 529 -46.46 7.05 2.99
CA ALA A 529 -45.47 7.30 4.03
C ALA A 529 -45.71 6.35 5.24
N PRO A 530 -44.67 6.00 6.00
CA PRO A 530 -44.82 5.14 7.17
C PRO A 530 -45.69 5.82 8.24
N SER A 531 -46.45 5.01 8.98
CA SER A 531 -47.22 5.46 10.14
C SER A 531 -46.33 6.23 11.13
N PRO A 532 -46.80 7.36 11.71
CA PRO A 532 -48.17 7.87 11.71
C PRO A 532 -48.52 8.83 10.56
N SER A 533 -47.65 9.00 9.55
CA SER A 533 -47.95 9.85 8.41
C SER A 533 -49.12 9.29 7.61
N THR A 534 -49.97 10.18 7.09
CA THR A 534 -51.06 9.83 6.17
C THR A 534 -50.79 10.35 4.75
N THR A 535 -49.57 10.82 4.48
CA THR A 535 -49.18 11.30 3.16
C THR A 535 -49.09 10.13 2.20
N GLU A 536 -49.83 10.21 1.10
CA GLU A 536 -49.71 9.29 -0.02
C GLU A 536 -48.74 9.88 -1.04
N TYR A 537 -47.73 9.12 -1.41
CA TYR A 537 -46.87 9.42 -2.57
C TYR A 537 -47.27 8.53 -3.73
N ALA A 538 -46.75 8.82 -4.93
CA ALA A 538 -47.00 8.02 -6.12
C ALA A 538 -45.72 7.58 -6.82
N VAL A 539 -45.82 6.49 -7.57
CA VAL A 539 -44.84 6.14 -8.61
C VAL A 539 -45.43 6.49 -9.96
N ASP A 540 -44.79 7.38 -10.73
CA ASP A 540 -45.31 7.79 -12.05
C ASP A 540 -45.23 6.60 -13.02
N LYS A 541 -44.11 5.86 -13.07
CA LYS A 541 -43.96 4.71 -13.97
C LYS A 541 -43.36 3.49 -13.30
N VAL A 542 -44.01 2.34 -13.40
CA VAL A 542 -43.47 1.06 -12.93
C VAL A 542 -43.21 0.13 -14.10
N TYR A 543 -42.00 -0.41 -14.18
CA TYR A 543 -41.56 -1.34 -15.21
C TYR A 543 -41.11 -2.67 -14.59
N GLY A 544 -41.69 -3.78 -15.03
CA GLY A 544 -41.17 -5.11 -14.68
C GLY A 544 -39.74 -5.27 -15.22
N GLY A 545 -39.53 -4.88 -16.47
CA GLY A 545 -38.22 -4.74 -17.09
C GLY A 545 -38.22 -3.69 -18.20
N ALA A 546 -37.13 -2.93 -18.35
CA ALA A 546 -37.03 -1.88 -19.35
C ALA A 546 -35.65 -1.84 -20.04
N ILE A 547 -35.67 -1.80 -21.37
CA ILE A 547 -34.54 -1.33 -22.19
C ILE A 547 -34.82 0.13 -22.54
N THR A 548 -33.94 1.05 -22.15
CA THR A 548 -34.11 2.49 -22.40
C THR A 548 -33.21 3.01 -23.50
N ASN A 549 -32.23 2.23 -23.95
CA ASN A 549 -31.37 2.58 -25.07
C ASN A 549 -32.02 2.19 -26.40
N ALA A 550 -32.27 3.16 -27.28
CA ALA A 550 -32.92 2.95 -28.57
C ALA A 550 -32.09 2.10 -29.55
N THR A 551 -30.79 1.92 -29.32
CA THR A 551 -29.92 1.07 -30.15
C THR A 551 -29.94 -0.39 -29.73
N ASN A 552 -30.46 -0.69 -28.54
CA ASN A 552 -30.46 -2.03 -27.98
C ASN A 552 -31.58 -2.90 -28.58
N ALA A 553 -31.18 -4.02 -29.19
CA ALA A 553 -32.07 -4.98 -29.83
C ALA A 553 -32.43 -6.19 -28.95
N GLY A 554 -32.06 -6.16 -27.66
CA GLY A 554 -32.30 -7.21 -26.68
C GLY A 554 -33.77 -7.46 -26.40
N VAL A 555 -34.09 -8.68 -25.96
CA VAL A 555 -35.46 -9.09 -25.64
C VAL A 555 -35.85 -8.61 -24.25
N VAL A 556 -37.07 -8.11 -24.10
CA VAL A 556 -37.67 -7.78 -22.80
C VAL A 556 -38.73 -8.82 -22.44
N GLY A 557 -38.38 -9.70 -21.51
CA GLY A 557 -39.16 -10.87 -21.12
C GLY A 557 -38.85 -12.11 -21.97
N GLY A 558 -39.87 -12.88 -22.33
CA GLY A 558 -39.75 -14.04 -23.23
C GLY A 558 -39.32 -15.33 -22.51
N THR A 559 -38.35 -16.02 -23.09
CA THR A 559 -37.79 -17.27 -22.55
C THR A 559 -36.27 -17.20 -22.53
N ARG A 560 -35.63 -17.96 -21.64
CA ARG A 560 -34.17 -18.14 -21.60
C ARG A 560 -33.79 -19.61 -21.43
N THR A 561 -32.52 -19.92 -21.63
CA THR A 561 -32.00 -21.27 -21.42
C THR A 561 -31.34 -21.36 -20.04
N VAL A 562 -31.82 -22.27 -19.20
CA VAL A 562 -31.21 -22.61 -17.91
C VAL A 562 -30.94 -24.11 -17.91
N ASP A 563 -29.70 -24.52 -17.64
CA ASP A 563 -29.26 -25.92 -17.67
C ASP A 563 -29.68 -26.69 -18.93
N GLY A 564 -29.60 -26.03 -20.09
CA GLY A 564 -29.98 -26.59 -21.40
C GLY A 564 -31.48 -26.69 -21.66
N LYS A 565 -32.35 -26.16 -20.78
CA LYS A 565 -33.80 -26.14 -20.95
C LYS A 565 -34.33 -24.72 -21.15
N THR A 566 -35.30 -24.58 -22.07
CA THR A 566 -36.04 -23.33 -22.23
C THR A 566 -37.00 -23.15 -21.04
N VAL A 567 -36.84 -22.03 -20.32
CA VAL A 567 -37.70 -21.61 -19.22
C VAL A 567 -38.31 -20.25 -19.53
N GLU A 568 -39.51 -19.98 -19.00
CA GLU A 568 -40.08 -18.64 -19.07
C GLU A 568 -39.21 -17.65 -18.31
N ALA A 569 -38.99 -16.49 -18.92
CA ALA A 569 -38.14 -15.41 -18.40
C ALA A 569 -38.89 -14.07 -18.50
N GLY A 570 -40.20 -14.12 -18.32
CA GLY A 570 -41.09 -12.95 -18.32
C GLY A 570 -40.80 -12.02 -17.15
N ASN A 571 -40.80 -10.71 -17.41
CA ASN A 571 -40.78 -9.74 -16.32
C ASN A 571 -42.20 -9.57 -15.75
N SER A 572 -42.30 -9.15 -14.50
CA SER A 572 -43.61 -8.93 -13.88
C SER A 572 -43.68 -7.75 -12.94
N VAL A 573 -44.86 -7.13 -12.89
CA VAL A 573 -45.22 -6.12 -11.92
C VAL A 573 -46.45 -6.60 -11.15
N THR A 574 -46.41 -6.48 -9.83
CA THR A 574 -47.55 -6.69 -8.94
C THR A 574 -47.84 -5.41 -8.17
N ILE A 575 -49.04 -4.85 -8.31
CA ILE A 575 -49.53 -3.73 -7.50
C ILE A 575 -50.52 -4.30 -6.48
N ALA A 576 -50.10 -4.42 -5.23
CA ALA A 576 -50.94 -4.89 -4.14
C ALA A 576 -51.65 -3.74 -3.42
N ASP A 577 -51.01 -2.57 -3.33
CA ASP A 577 -51.63 -1.33 -2.83
C ASP A 577 -50.83 -0.09 -3.30
N GLY A 578 -51.30 1.11 -2.98
CA GLY A 578 -50.64 2.39 -3.28
C GLY A 578 -51.10 3.07 -4.57
N ALA A 579 -50.46 4.18 -4.92
CA ALA A 579 -50.75 5.01 -6.09
C ALA A 579 -49.66 4.88 -7.17
N VAL A 580 -50.04 4.41 -8.35
CA VAL A 580 -49.16 4.28 -9.52
C VAL A 580 -49.84 4.90 -10.75
N HIS A 581 -49.14 5.65 -11.59
CA HIS A 581 -49.78 6.23 -12.79
C HIS A 581 -49.73 5.31 -14.00
N GLU A 582 -48.54 4.83 -14.39
CA GLU A 582 -48.33 3.96 -15.55
C GLU A 582 -47.63 2.66 -15.14
N VAL A 583 -48.08 1.53 -15.69
CA VAL A 583 -47.51 0.21 -15.38
C VAL A 583 -47.22 -0.56 -16.66
N TYR A 584 -45.99 -1.06 -16.76
CA TYR A 584 -45.49 -1.83 -17.88
C TYR A 584 -44.91 -3.14 -17.38
N GLY A 585 -45.43 -4.28 -17.88
CA GLY A 585 -44.79 -5.58 -17.61
C GLY A 585 -43.39 -5.62 -18.23
N GLY A 586 -43.24 -5.10 -19.43
CA GLY A 586 -41.96 -4.92 -20.13
C GLY A 586 -42.02 -3.72 -21.08
N TYR A 587 -40.89 -3.05 -21.28
CA TYR A 587 -40.76 -1.90 -22.16
C TYR A 587 -39.42 -1.92 -22.91
N THR A 588 -39.41 -1.51 -24.18
CA THR A 588 -38.17 -1.24 -24.90
C THR A 588 -38.31 0.04 -25.71
N ALA A 589 -37.30 0.90 -25.65
CA ALA A 589 -37.10 2.02 -26.56
C ALA A 589 -36.41 1.59 -27.86
N GLY A 590 -35.81 0.39 -27.88
CA GLY A 590 -35.10 -0.16 -29.03
C GLY A 590 -35.98 -1.01 -29.94
N THR A 591 -35.32 -1.91 -30.69
CA THR A 591 -35.99 -2.73 -31.72
C THR A 591 -36.29 -4.16 -31.27
N GLY A 592 -35.87 -4.52 -30.06
CA GLY A 592 -36.04 -5.87 -29.51
C GLY A 592 -37.49 -6.25 -29.23
N ALA A 593 -37.75 -7.54 -29.12
CA ALA A 593 -39.11 -8.02 -28.84
C ALA A 593 -39.49 -7.86 -27.36
N VAL A 594 -40.76 -7.56 -27.10
CA VAL A 594 -41.35 -7.51 -25.75
C VAL A 594 -42.34 -8.66 -25.62
N GLN A 595 -42.04 -9.66 -24.81
CA GLN A 595 -42.80 -10.93 -24.79
C GLN A 595 -42.99 -11.47 -23.36
N ASN A 596 -44.08 -12.20 -23.14
CA ASN A 596 -44.35 -12.95 -21.91
C ASN A 596 -44.22 -12.15 -20.60
N ASN A 597 -44.46 -10.84 -20.64
CA ASN A 597 -44.44 -10.01 -19.44
C ASN A 597 -45.84 -9.95 -18.81
N ASN A 598 -45.91 -9.83 -17.48
CA ASN A 598 -47.17 -9.84 -16.74
C ASN A 598 -47.34 -8.59 -15.87
N VAL A 599 -48.58 -8.11 -15.76
CA VAL A 599 -48.98 -7.08 -14.80
C VAL A 599 -50.17 -7.60 -14.01
N THR A 600 -50.06 -7.61 -12.68
CA THR A 600 -51.12 -7.99 -11.76
C THR A 600 -51.48 -6.81 -10.88
N ILE A 601 -52.74 -6.38 -10.90
CA ILE A 601 -53.27 -5.33 -10.02
C ILE A 601 -54.24 -6.00 -9.06
N ALA A 602 -53.84 -6.13 -7.80
CA ALA A 602 -54.61 -6.75 -6.73
C ALA A 602 -55.25 -5.71 -5.78
N GLY A 603 -54.72 -4.48 -5.75
CA GLY A 603 -55.23 -3.37 -4.96
C GLY A 603 -54.61 -2.03 -5.39
N GLY A 604 -54.82 -0.98 -4.59
CA GLY A 604 -54.34 0.37 -4.87
C GLY A 604 -55.08 1.08 -6.01
N THR A 605 -54.46 2.14 -6.55
CA THR A 605 -54.94 2.91 -7.70
C THR A 605 -53.91 2.91 -8.82
N VAL A 606 -54.33 2.54 -10.03
CA VAL A 606 -53.54 2.68 -11.26
C VAL A 606 -54.19 3.69 -12.20
N GLY A 607 -53.44 4.69 -12.63
CA GLY A 607 -53.88 5.76 -13.52
C GLY A 607 -54.08 7.10 -12.82
N ARG A 608 -54.13 8.18 -13.60
CA ARG A 608 -54.33 9.54 -13.08
C ARG A 608 -55.81 9.83 -12.78
N PRO A 609 -56.13 10.54 -11.68
CA PRO A 609 -57.48 11.03 -11.44
C PRO A 609 -57.99 11.88 -12.60
N ALA A 610 -59.27 11.75 -12.96
CA ALA A 610 -59.86 12.56 -14.02
C ALA A 610 -59.68 14.06 -13.74
N GLY A 611 -59.02 14.78 -14.65
CA GLY A 611 -58.81 16.24 -14.56
C GLY A 611 -57.45 16.70 -14.02
N THR A 612 -56.54 15.79 -13.63
CA THR A 612 -55.16 16.18 -13.33
C THR A 612 -54.37 16.43 -14.63
N PRO A 613 -53.74 17.60 -14.81
CA PRO A 613 -52.96 17.88 -16.01
C PRO A 613 -51.80 16.90 -16.16
N THR A 614 -51.54 16.49 -17.40
CA THR A 614 -50.30 15.79 -17.76
C THR A 614 -49.14 16.70 -17.34
N PRO A 615 -48.18 16.26 -16.50
CA PRO A 615 -46.95 17.00 -16.35
C PRO A 615 -46.34 17.11 -17.74
N THR A 616 -45.91 18.32 -18.08
CA THR A 616 -45.17 18.57 -19.31
C THR A 616 -44.02 17.57 -19.36
N MET A 617 -44.00 16.69 -20.37
CA MET A 617 -42.74 16.04 -20.74
C MET A 617 -41.77 17.19 -21.07
N ILE A 618 -40.73 17.33 -20.26
CA ILE A 618 -39.64 18.27 -20.51
C ILE A 618 -38.56 17.52 -21.28
#